data_AF-A0A5S4GNM7-F1
#
_entry.id   AF-A0A5S4GNM7-F1
#
_cell.length_a   1.000
_cell.length_b   1.000
_cell.length_c   1.000
_cell.angle_alpha   90.00
_cell.angle_beta   90.00
_cell.angle_gamma   90.00
#
_symmetry.space_group_name_H-M   'P 1'
#
loop_
_entity.id
_entity.type
_entity.pdbx_description
1 polymer ?
#
loop_
_entity_poly.entity_id
_entity_poly.type
_entity_poly.pdbx_seq_one_letter_code
_entity_poly.pdbx_strand_id
1 'polypeptide(L)'
;MRKTPLRLIREDELAPSQFLQLAAVDFTGIYAVHLAAKEERLKMTRLALSLLSGPFLAAIALASAKVVYPQSLTEWHRVPWYLFALVTAFGLLSVLPFLRLIEAVNAHARTARAINNFRLLYATRLRTTLGWSPNLPIDPGFPETYAPLAWPGVNVMMLSLVNSTYLTVGVLGLGSQEPNVLLLMTGILLVTLIHYAVYYVRCNVTRRRRLPHNPYEFPNLET
;
A
#
# COMPACT_ATOMS: atom_id res chain seq x y z
N MET A 1 39.56 -23.62 -22.90
CA MET A 1 38.75 -24.42 -21.95
C MET A 1 37.35 -23.83 -21.85
N ARG A 2 36.36 -24.45 -22.51
CA ARG A 2 34.94 -24.09 -22.37
C ARG A 2 34.45 -24.59 -21.00
N LYS A 3 33.99 -23.68 -20.13
CA LYS A 3 33.28 -24.06 -18.91
C LYS A 3 31.92 -24.63 -19.32
N THR A 4 31.75 -25.94 -19.18
CA THR A 4 30.47 -26.63 -19.29
C THR A 4 29.53 -26.04 -18.23
N PRO A 5 28.30 -25.61 -18.57
CA PRO A 5 27.35 -25.19 -17.55
C PRO A 5 27.00 -26.41 -16.68
N LEU A 6 27.05 -26.21 -15.35
CA LEU A 6 26.53 -27.19 -14.38
C LEU A 6 25.12 -27.59 -14.81
N ARG A 7 24.91 -28.87 -15.10
CA ARG A 7 23.58 -29.45 -15.23
C ARG A 7 22.81 -29.07 -13.97
N LEU A 8 21.75 -28.27 -14.14
CA LEU A 8 20.71 -28.12 -13.12
C LEU A 8 20.23 -29.53 -12.78
N ILE A 9 20.55 -29.99 -11.57
CA ILE A 9 19.99 -31.22 -11.01
C ILE A 9 18.48 -31.07 -11.12
N ARG A 10 17.81 -32.02 -11.78
CA ARG A 10 16.34 -32.06 -11.80
C ARG A 10 15.92 -32.18 -10.33
N GLU A 11 15.07 -31.26 -9.86
CA GLU A 11 14.59 -31.22 -8.46
C GLU A 11 13.89 -32.52 -8.03
N ASP A 12 13.54 -33.38 -8.98
CA ASP A 12 12.97 -34.71 -8.76
C ASP A 12 13.98 -35.78 -8.26
N GLU A 13 15.28 -35.47 -8.20
CA GLU A 13 16.33 -36.39 -7.70
C GLU A 13 16.80 -36.10 -6.25
N LEU A 14 16.24 -35.07 -5.59
CA LEU A 14 16.62 -34.71 -4.22
C LEU A 14 15.96 -35.61 -3.17
N ALA A 15 16.73 -36.01 -2.16
CA ALA A 15 16.18 -36.74 -1.02
C ALA A 15 15.09 -35.88 -0.32
N PRO A 16 13.96 -36.45 0.14
CA PRO A 16 12.84 -35.70 0.71
C PRO A 16 13.23 -34.74 1.86
N SER A 17 14.24 -35.10 2.65
CA SER A 17 14.78 -34.26 3.73
C SER A 17 15.54 -33.03 3.22
N GLN A 18 16.31 -33.16 2.13
CA GLN A 18 17.03 -32.05 1.50
C GLN A 18 16.05 -31.10 0.78
N PHE A 19 15.03 -31.66 0.13
CA PHE A 19 13.95 -30.88 -0.47
C PHE A 19 13.18 -30.07 0.59
N LEU A 20 12.87 -30.67 1.74
CA LEU A 20 12.20 -29.98 2.83
C LEU A 20 13.07 -28.84 3.43
N GLN A 21 14.39 -29.01 3.49
CA GLN A 21 15.31 -27.95 3.93
C GLN A 21 15.33 -26.78 2.93
N LEU A 22 15.44 -27.05 1.63
CA LEU A 22 15.36 -26.02 0.58
C LEU A 22 14.03 -25.27 0.62
N ALA A 23 12.92 -26.01 0.71
CA ALA A 23 11.58 -25.45 0.86
C ALA A 23 11.47 -24.56 2.09
N ALA A 24 12.01 -24.98 3.23
CA ALA A 24 12.00 -24.19 4.47
C ALA A 24 12.79 -22.88 4.31
N VAL A 25 13.95 -22.91 3.65
CA VAL A 25 14.75 -21.71 3.37
C VAL A 25 13.99 -20.73 2.47
N ASP A 26 13.42 -21.21 1.36
CA ASP A 26 12.65 -20.37 0.44
C ASP A 26 11.39 -19.79 1.11
N PHE A 27 10.67 -20.61 1.88
CA PHE A 27 9.51 -20.14 2.63
C PHE A 27 9.89 -19.06 3.64
N THR A 28 10.99 -19.26 4.36
CA THR A 28 11.47 -18.28 5.36
C THR A 28 11.81 -16.96 4.69
N GLY A 29 12.44 -16.99 3.52
CA GLY A 29 12.72 -15.80 2.71
C GLY A 29 11.44 -15.06 2.31
N ILE A 30 10.47 -15.75 1.70
CA ILE A 30 9.19 -15.14 1.29
C ILE A 30 8.42 -14.59 2.49
N TYR A 31 8.40 -15.34 3.60
CA TYR A 31 7.71 -14.96 4.82
C TYR A 31 8.32 -13.71 5.48
N ALA A 32 9.65 -13.61 5.53
CA ALA A 32 10.34 -12.42 6.03
C ALA A 32 9.98 -11.16 5.20
N VAL A 33 9.94 -11.28 3.87
CA VAL A 33 9.52 -10.18 2.99
C VAL A 33 8.05 -9.82 3.21
N HIS A 34 7.17 -10.81 3.43
CA HIS A 34 5.77 -10.57 3.75
C HIS A 34 5.59 -9.80 5.07
N LEU A 35 6.33 -10.18 6.12
CA LEU A 35 6.33 -9.48 7.40
C LEU A 35 6.83 -8.04 7.27
N ALA A 36 7.94 -7.84 6.55
CA ALA A 36 8.46 -6.50 6.29
C ALA A 36 7.45 -5.61 5.55
N ALA A 37 6.78 -6.14 4.52
CA ALA A 37 5.74 -5.41 3.78
C ALA A 37 4.52 -5.08 4.66
N LYS A 38 4.13 -5.99 5.56
CA LYS A 38 3.05 -5.76 6.54
C LYS A 38 3.43 -4.66 7.54
N GLU A 39 4.65 -4.67 8.05
CA GLU A 39 5.16 -3.63 8.95
C GLU A 39 5.25 -2.27 8.27
N GLU A 40 5.79 -2.21 7.05
CA GLU A 40 5.88 -0.98 6.27
C GLU A 40 4.49 -0.37 6.06
N ARG A 41 3.50 -1.19 5.67
CA ARG A 41 2.10 -0.75 5.54
C ARG A 41 1.58 -0.10 6.82
N LEU A 42 1.80 -0.73 7.97
CA LEU A 42 1.35 -0.18 9.26
C LEU A 42 2.09 1.11 9.63
N LYS A 43 3.41 1.18 9.41
CA LYS A 43 4.23 2.37 9.65
C LYS A 43 3.75 3.54 8.77
N MET A 44 3.52 3.31 7.48
CA MET A 44 3.04 4.34 6.55
C MET A 44 1.62 4.81 6.88
N THR A 45 0.74 3.88 7.31
CA THR A 45 -0.61 4.25 7.74
C THR A 45 -0.56 5.15 8.98
N ARG A 46 0.26 4.81 9.99
CA ARG A 46 0.43 5.64 11.19
C ARG A 46 1.03 7.00 10.86
N LEU A 47 2.02 7.04 9.98
CA LEU A 47 2.62 8.29 9.52
C LEU A 47 1.59 9.17 8.81
N ALA A 48 0.77 8.60 7.91
CA ALA A 48 -0.30 9.33 7.24
C ALA A 48 -1.31 9.92 8.25
N LEU A 49 -1.78 9.12 9.20
CA LEU A 49 -2.69 9.58 10.27
C LEU A 49 -2.07 10.69 11.13
N SER A 50 -0.77 10.58 11.45
CA SER A 50 -0.05 11.60 12.21
C SER A 50 0.12 12.91 11.44
N LEU A 51 0.28 12.86 10.11
CA LEU A 51 0.35 14.06 9.29
C LEU A 51 -1.02 14.73 9.15
N LEU A 52 -2.10 13.94 9.12
CA LEU A 52 -3.45 14.48 9.13
C LEU A 52 -3.76 15.24 10.42
N SER A 53 -3.27 14.79 11.58
CA SER A 53 -3.46 15.52 12.85
C SER A 53 -2.53 16.74 13.00
N GLY A 54 -1.46 16.83 12.21
CA GLY A 54 -0.44 17.88 12.28
C GLY A 54 -0.99 19.31 12.26
N PRO A 55 -1.84 19.70 11.29
CA PRO A 55 -2.41 21.04 11.24
C PRO A 55 -3.24 21.41 12.46
N PHE A 56 -3.99 20.46 13.02
CA PHE A 56 -4.77 20.69 14.24
C PHE A 56 -3.87 20.91 15.45
N LEU A 57 -2.84 20.08 15.61
CA LEU A 57 -1.86 20.23 16.70
C LEU A 57 -1.13 21.57 16.59
N ALA A 58 -0.75 21.98 15.38
CA ALA A 58 -0.11 23.28 15.15
C ALA A 58 -1.06 24.44 15.48
N ALA A 59 -2.33 24.37 15.07
CA ALA A 59 -3.33 25.39 15.39
C ALA A 59 -3.56 25.49 16.91
N ILE A 60 -3.65 24.36 17.62
CA ILE A 60 -3.77 24.33 19.09
C ILE A 60 -2.53 24.95 19.74
N ALA A 61 -1.32 24.61 19.28
CA ALA A 61 -0.09 25.17 19.81
C ALA A 61 0.00 26.69 19.61
N LEU A 62 -0.37 27.18 18.42
CA LEU A 62 -0.39 28.61 18.09
C LEU A 62 -1.45 29.38 18.90
N ALA A 63 -2.63 28.80 19.10
CA ALA A 63 -3.66 29.36 19.96
C ALA A 63 -3.21 29.39 21.43
N SER A 64 -2.59 28.30 21.92
CA SER A 64 -2.04 28.23 23.28
C SER A 64 -0.92 29.23 23.52
N ALA A 65 -0.11 29.50 22.50
CA ALA A 65 0.94 30.52 22.52
C ALA A 65 0.41 31.95 22.35
N LYS A 66 -0.92 32.13 22.22
CA LYS A 66 -1.60 33.42 21.98
C LYS A 66 -1.16 34.12 20.67
N VAL A 67 -0.62 33.36 19.72
CA VAL A 67 -0.27 33.85 18.38
C VAL A 67 -1.51 33.98 17.51
N VAL A 68 -2.50 33.09 17.73
CA VAL A 68 -3.80 33.09 17.04
C VAL A 68 -4.91 33.30 18.07
N TYR A 69 -5.79 34.26 17.81
CA TYR A 69 -7.01 34.44 18.60
C TYR A 69 -8.12 33.52 18.07
N PRO A 70 -8.80 32.72 18.91
CA PRO A 70 -9.85 31.81 18.44
C PRO A 70 -10.99 32.50 17.66
N GLN A 71 -11.29 33.75 18.00
CA GLN A 71 -12.28 34.59 17.31
C GLN A 71 -11.89 34.90 15.85
N SER A 72 -10.60 34.85 15.50
CA SER A 72 -10.16 35.02 14.12
C SER A 72 -10.45 33.80 13.24
N LEU A 73 -10.75 32.64 13.84
CA LEU A 73 -11.05 31.40 13.12
C LEU A 73 -12.53 31.25 12.76
N THR A 74 -13.40 32.14 13.22
CA THR A 74 -14.85 32.08 12.95
C THR A 74 -15.22 32.66 11.58
N GLU A 75 -14.37 33.54 11.04
CA GLU A 75 -14.58 34.19 9.75
C GLU A 75 -13.40 33.90 8.84
N TRP A 76 -13.66 33.38 7.63
CA TRP A 76 -12.63 32.97 6.68
C TRP A 76 -11.58 34.06 6.41
N HIS A 77 -12.03 35.30 6.22
CA HIS A 77 -11.17 36.46 5.96
C HIS A 77 -10.29 36.89 7.13
N ARG A 78 -10.62 36.47 8.35
CA ARG A 78 -9.83 36.77 9.55
C ARG A 78 -8.80 35.68 9.85
N VAL A 79 -8.90 34.53 9.19
CA VAL A 79 -7.95 33.42 9.38
C VAL A 79 -6.57 33.86 8.88
N PRO A 80 -5.53 33.80 9.73
CA PRO A 80 -4.19 34.16 9.29
C PRO A 80 -3.69 33.26 8.15
N TRP A 81 -3.13 33.86 7.11
CA TRP A 81 -2.68 33.17 5.89
C TRP A 81 -1.71 32.00 6.17
N TYR A 82 -0.87 32.12 7.22
CA TYR A 82 0.09 31.08 7.58
C TYR A 82 -0.57 29.78 8.06
N LEU A 83 -1.82 29.81 8.55
CA LEU A 83 -2.57 28.60 8.87
C LEU A 83 -2.96 27.84 7.60
N PHE A 84 -3.40 28.56 6.55
CA PHE A 84 -3.64 27.97 5.24
C PHE A 84 -2.36 27.44 4.60
N ALA A 85 -1.24 28.15 4.76
CA ALA A 85 0.09 27.67 4.35
C ALA A 85 0.44 26.35 5.03
N LEU A 86 0.20 26.26 6.34
CA LEU A 86 0.47 25.06 7.13
C LEU A 86 -0.40 23.88 6.69
N VAL A 87 -1.71 24.08 6.52
CA VAL A 87 -2.61 23.05 6.00
C VAL A 87 -2.15 22.55 4.62
N THR A 88 -1.76 23.46 3.73
CA THR A 88 -1.23 23.13 2.40
C THR A 88 0.07 22.31 2.49
N ALA A 89 1.00 22.74 3.34
CA ALA A 89 2.29 22.07 3.52
C ALA A 89 2.13 20.64 4.04
N PHE A 90 1.25 20.42 5.03
CA PHE A 90 0.95 19.08 5.53
C PHE A 90 0.22 18.22 4.48
N GLY A 91 -0.68 18.81 3.69
CA GLY A 91 -1.32 18.12 2.58
C GLY A 91 -0.30 17.63 1.55
N LEU A 92 0.63 18.49 1.12
CA LEU A 92 1.72 18.14 0.21
C LEU A 92 2.66 17.08 0.80
N LEU A 93 3.03 17.22 2.08
CA LEU A 93 3.90 16.26 2.77
C LEU A 93 3.25 14.88 2.85
N SER A 94 1.92 14.81 3.00
CA SER A 94 1.16 13.56 3.09
C SER A 94 1.11 12.75 1.79
N VAL A 95 1.45 13.36 0.65
CA VAL A 95 1.56 12.66 -0.65
C VAL A 95 2.66 11.58 -0.60
N LEU A 96 3.75 11.82 0.14
CA LEU A 96 4.85 10.84 0.27
C LEU A 96 4.44 9.54 0.97
N PRO A 97 3.88 9.56 2.21
CA PRO A 97 3.40 8.34 2.83
C PRO A 97 2.23 7.73 2.06
N PHE A 98 1.43 8.52 1.34
CA PHE A 98 0.39 7.99 0.44
C PHE A 98 0.99 7.12 -0.68
N LEU A 99 2.00 7.62 -1.40
CA LEU A 99 2.67 6.85 -2.45
C LEU A 99 3.35 5.58 -1.90
N ARG A 100 4.04 5.69 -0.76
CA ARG A 100 4.68 4.55 -0.09
C ARG A 100 3.68 3.53 0.43
N LEU A 101 2.52 3.97 0.90
CA LEU A 101 1.45 3.08 1.34
C LEU A 101 0.93 2.23 0.17
N ILE A 102 0.75 2.81 -1.01
CA ILE A 102 0.33 2.08 -2.22
C ILE A 102 1.35 0.99 -2.57
N GLU A 103 2.64 1.30 -2.52
CA GLU A 103 3.72 0.35 -2.78
C GLU A 103 3.75 -0.78 -1.74
N ALA A 104 3.64 -0.45 -0.46
CA ALA A 104 3.61 -1.42 0.63
C ALA A 104 2.39 -2.35 0.54
N VAL A 105 1.21 -1.82 0.20
CA VAL A 105 -0.01 -2.62 -0.03
C VAL A 105 0.18 -3.57 -1.21
N ASN A 106 0.74 -3.09 -2.32
CA ASN A 106 1.02 -3.94 -3.48
C ASN A 106 2.09 -5.01 -3.18
N ALA A 107 3.12 -4.69 -2.39
CA ALA A 107 4.13 -5.66 -1.96
C ALA A 107 3.54 -6.73 -1.04
N HIS A 108 2.69 -6.32 -0.09
CA HIS A 108 1.99 -7.24 0.80
C HIS A 108 1.07 -8.21 0.03
N ALA A 109 0.31 -7.72 -0.95
CA ALA A 109 -0.55 -8.58 -1.77
C ALA A 109 0.27 -9.58 -2.61
N ARG A 110 1.37 -9.14 -3.24
CA ARG A 110 2.25 -10.01 -4.02
C ARG A 110 2.89 -11.11 -3.17
N THR A 111 3.38 -10.75 -1.98
CA THR A 111 4.00 -11.72 -1.07
C THR A 111 2.98 -12.68 -0.46
N ALA A 112 1.77 -12.20 -0.14
CA ALA A 112 0.68 -13.07 0.29
C ALA A 112 0.32 -14.12 -0.79
N ARG A 113 0.27 -13.70 -2.06
CA ARG A 113 0.09 -14.61 -3.19
C ARG A 113 1.22 -15.62 -3.30
N ALA A 114 2.48 -15.17 -3.21
CA ALA A 114 3.64 -16.06 -3.27
C ALA A 114 3.59 -17.12 -2.16
N ILE A 115 3.17 -16.75 -0.94
CA ILE A 115 2.97 -17.70 0.17
C ILE A 115 1.85 -18.69 -0.14
N ASN A 116 0.72 -18.24 -0.69
CA ASN A 116 -0.40 -19.13 -1.02
C ASN A 116 -0.01 -20.13 -2.14
N ASN A 117 0.65 -19.64 -3.19
CA ASN A 117 1.18 -20.47 -4.27
C ASN A 117 2.22 -21.47 -3.75
N PHE A 118 3.13 -21.02 -2.89
CA PHE A 118 4.08 -21.90 -2.21
C PHE A 118 3.34 -23.02 -1.47
N ARG A 119 2.35 -22.69 -0.63
CA ARG A 119 1.57 -23.70 0.09
C ARG A 119 0.86 -24.68 -0.84
N LEU A 120 0.29 -24.23 -1.95
CA LEU A 120 -0.34 -25.10 -2.96
C LEU A 120 0.68 -26.08 -3.58
N LEU A 121 1.83 -25.57 -4.02
CA LEU A 121 2.90 -26.36 -4.64
C LEU A 121 3.45 -27.42 -3.68
N TYR A 122 3.76 -27.03 -2.45
CA TYR A 122 4.36 -27.96 -1.49
C TYR A 122 3.35 -28.86 -0.81
N ALA A 123 2.09 -28.45 -0.63
CA ALA A 123 1.06 -29.34 -0.10
C ALA A 123 0.83 -30.54 -1.02
N THR A 124 0.89 -30.38 -2.34
CA THR A 124 0.76 -31.52 -3.25
C THR A 124 1.95 -32.47 -3.17
N ARG A 125 3.19 -31.97 -3.13
CA ARG A 125 4.40 -32.80 -3.05
C ARG A 125 4.66 -33.40 -1.65
N LEU A 126 4.50 -32.63 -0.58
CA LEU A 126 4.79 -33.08 0.79
C LEU A 126 3.66 -33.91 1.40
N ARG A 127 2.41 -33.76 0.95
CA ARG A 127 1.30 -34.61 1.44
C ARG A 127 1.47 -36.06 1.02
N THR A 128 1.90 -36.30 -0.21
CA THR A 128 2.09 -37.65 -0.76
C THR A 128 3.29 -38.38 -0.13
N THR A 129 4.31 -37.64 0.28
CA THR A 129 5.57 -38.19 0.79
C THR A 129 5.69 -38.19 2.32
N LEU A 130 5.15 -37.17 2.99
CA LEU A 130 5.35 -36.93 4.43
C LEU A 130 4.03 -36.73 5.20
N GLY A 131 2.87 -36.87 4.54
CA GLY A 131 1.56 -36.63 5.17
C GLY A 131 1.36 -35.19 5.65
N TRP A 132 2.17 -34.25 5.16
CA TRP A 132 2.17 -32.87 5.63
C TRP A 132 0.95 -32.10 5.12
N SER A 133 0.40 -31.22 5.98
CA SER A 133 -0.67 -30.28 5.64
C SER A 133 -0.35 -28.88 6.16
N PRO A 134 -0.69 -27.81 5.42
CA PRO A 134 -0.48 -26.45 5.91
C PRO A 134 -1.42 -26.12 7.07
N ASN A 135 -0.91 -25.36 8.04
CA ASN A 135 -1.68 -24.90 9.21
C ASN A 135 -2.77 -23.86 8.86
N LEU A 136 -2.68 -23.25 7.68
CA LEU A 136 -3.66 -22.29 7.17
C LEU A 136 -4.31 -22.87 5.92
N PRO A 137 -5.63 -22.66 5.73
CA PRO A 137 -6.31 -23.11 4.54
C PRO A 137 -5.66 -22.50 3.30
N ILE A 138 -5.47 -23.33 2.28
CA ILE A 138 -5.07 -22.88 0.95
C ILE A 138 -6.33 -22.33 0.30
N ASP A 139 -6.23 -21.12 -0.25
CA ASP A 139 -7.34 -20.50 -0.98
C ASP A 139 -7.07 -20.61 -2.49
N PRO A 140 -7.77 -21.50 -3.22
CA PRO A 140 -7.61 -21.61 -4.67
C PRO A 140 -8.10 -20.36 -5.41
N GLY A 141 -9.04 -19.63 -4.83
CA GLY A 141 -9.62 -18.40 -5.40
C GLY A 141 -8.82 -17.14 -5.06
N PHE A 142 -7.61 -17.27 -4.50
CA PHE A 142 -6.83 -16.11 -4.09
C PHE A 142 -6.55 -15.20 -5.30
N PRO A 143 -6.99 -13.92 -5.24
CA PRO A 143 -7.07 -13.09 -6.43
C PRO A 143 -5.70 -12.92 -7.08
N GLU A 144 -5.66 -13.13 -8.40
CA GLU A 144 -4.43 -13.05 -9.15
C GLU A 144 -3.79 -11.66 -9.06
N THR A 145 -4.65 -10.65 -8.99
CA THR A 145 -4.26 -9.26 -9.07
C THR A 145 -4.95 -8.49 -7.97
N TYR A 146 -4.22 -7.54 -7.39
CA TYR A 146 -4.75 -6.70 -6.33
C TYR A 146 -6.06 -6.03 -6.77
N ALA A 147 -7.14 -6.26 -6.01
CA ALA A 147 -8.44 -5.64 -6.24
C ALA A 147 -8.43 -4.21 -5.68
N PRO A 148 -8.60 -3.17 -6.50
CA PRO A 148 -8.57 -1.77 -6.06
C PRO A 148 -9.58 -1.41 -4.95
N LEU A 149 -10.68 -2.17 -4.89
CA LEU A 149 -11.77 -1.99 -3.92
C LEU A 149 -11.66 -2.90 -2.68
N ALA A 150 -10.57 -3.68 -2.55
CA ALA A 150 -10.32 -4.39 -1.30
C ALA A 150 -10.11 -3.39 -0.15
N TRP A 151 -10.26 -3.85 1.10
CA TRP A 151 -10.12 -3.01 2.30
C TRP A 151 -8.86 -2.10 2.34
N PRO A 152 -7.68 -2.56 1.89
CA PRO A 152 -6.50 -1.67 1.80
C PRO A 152 -6.67 -0.52 0.80
N GLY A 153 -7.46 -0.73 -0.25
CA GLY A 153 -7.79 0.30 -1.25
C GLY A 153 -8.74 1.33 -0.70
N VAL A 154 -9.74 0.92 0.08
CA VAL A 154 -10.64 1.83 0.81
C VAL A 154 -9.85 2.79 1.71
N ASN A 155 -8.82 2.30 2.41
CA ASN A 155 -7.97 3.18 3.23
C ASN A 155 -7.21 4.22 2.40
N VAL A 156 -6.66 3.80 1.25
CA VAL A 156 -5.99 4.72 0.32
C VAL A 156 -6.98 5.76 -0.23
N MET A 157 -8.19 5.34 -0.56
CA MET A 157 -9.28 6.20 -1.04
C MET A 157 -9.69 7.25 0.00
N MET A 158 -9.88 6.83 1.25
CA MET A 158 -10.18 7.76 2.36
C MET A 158 -9.06 8.76 2.61
N LEU A 159 -7.80 8.30 2.64
CA LEU A 159 -6.65 9.19 2.80
C LEU A 159 -6.53 10.20 1.66
N SER A 160 -6.78 9.77 0.43
CA SER A 160 -6.83 10.64 -0.74
C SER A 160 -7.89 11.73 -0.60
N LEU A 161 -9.09 11.38 -0.14
CA LEU A 161 -10.16 12.35 0.05
C LEU A 161 -9.78 13.40 1.10
N VAL A 162 -9.32 12.96 2.27
CA VAL A 162 -8.92 13.87 3.36
C VAL A 162 -7.76 14.77 2.92
N ASN A 163 -6.76 14.23 2.22
CA ASN A 163 -5.66 15.03 1.70
C ASN A 163 -6.13 16.05 0.66
N SER A 164 -7.07 15.67 -0.19
CA SER A 164 -7.67 16.57 -1.18
C SER A 164 -8.41 17.73 -0.53
N THR A 165 -9.09 17.48 0.59
CA THR A 165 -9.68 18.54 1.42
C THR A 165 -8.63 19.50 1.95
N TYR A 166 -7.52 19.00 2.50
CA TYR A 166 -6.46 19.84 3.05
C TYR A 166 -5.85 20.72 1.96
N LEU A 167 -5.47 20.12 0.83
CA LEU A 167 -4.89 20.85 -0.30
C LEU A 167 -5.86 21.89 -0.84
N THR A 168 -7.13 21.55 -1.01
CA THR A 168 -8.13 22.49 -1.56
C THR A 168 -8.39 23.66 -0.61
N VAL A 169 -8.64 23.39 0.67
CA VAL A 169 -8.87 24.42 1.69
C VAL A 169 -7.64 25.31 1.86
N GLY A 170 -6.46 24.71 1.94
CA GLY A 170 -5.20 25.44 2.09
C GLY A 170 -4.90 26.35 0.89
N VAL A 171 -5.03 25.83 -0.33
CA VAL A 171 -4.74 26.61 -1.55
C VAL A 171 -5.77 27.72 -1.76
N LEU A 172 -7.06 27.47 -1.55
CA LEU A 172 -8.09 28.50 -1.68
C LEU A 172 -7.93 29.61 -0.63
N GLY A 173 -7.59 29.23 0.61
CA GLY A 173 -7.33 30.20 1.68
C GLY A 173 -6.08 31.05 1.42
N LEU A 174 -5.02 30.47 0.88
CA LEU A 174 -3.83 31.22 0.42
C LEU A 174 -4.13 32.18 -0.73
N GLY A 175 -5.07 31.81 -1.60
CA GLY A 175 -5.55 32.65 -2.70
C GLY A 175 -6.55 33.73 -2.27
N SER A 176 -6.84 33.85 -0.98
CA SER A 176 -7.86 34.75 -0.40
C SER A 176 -9.23 34.63 -1.08
N GLN A 177 -9.56 33.44 -1.60
CA GLN A 177 -10.85 33.18 -2.25
C GLN A 177 -11.91 32.96 -1.17
N GLU A 178 -13.09 33.55 -1.34
CA GLU A 178 -14.20 33.25 -0.44
C GLU A 178 -14.59 31.77 -0.51
N PRO A 179 -15.00 31.16 0.62
CA PRO A 179 -15.36 29.75 0.68
C PRO A 179 -16.68 29.51 -0.06
N ASN A 180 -16.59 29.24 -1.35
CA ASN A 180 -17.72 28.79 -2.16
C ASN A 180 -17.81 27.26 -2.11
N VAL A 181 -18.96 26.73 -1.66
CA VAL A 181 -19.20 25.29 -1.53
C VAL A 181 -18.98 24.56 -2.85
N LEU A 182 -19.43 25.13 -3.97
CA LEU A 182 -19.24 24.53 -5.30
C LEU A 182 -17.75 24.45 -5.65
N LEU A 183 -17.00 25.52 -5.39
CA LEU A 183 -15.56 25.57 -5.65
C LEU A 183 -14.78 24.57 -4.77
N LEU A 184 -15.15 24.48 -3.49
CA LEU A 184 -14.57 23.51 -2.56
C LEU A 184 -14.84 22.07 -3.01
N MET A 185 -16.09 21.73 -3.30
CA MET A 185 -16.46 20.37 -3.69
C MET A 185 -15.83 19.96 -5.03
N THR A 186 -15.82 20.87 -6.01
CA THR A 186 -15.17 20.61 -7.31
C THR A 186 -13.65 20.49 -7.19
N GLY A 187 -13.01 21.34 -6.40
CA GLY A 187 -11.57 21.24 -6.10
C GLY A 187 -11.21 19.93 -5.42
N ILE A 188 -11.94 19.55 -4.37
CA ILE A 188 -11.76 18.28 -3.66
C ILE A 188 -11.93 17.10 -4.62
N LEU A 189 -12.98 17.13 -5.45
CA LEU A 189 -13.23 16.08 -6.44
C LEU A 189 -12.07 15.96 -7.43
N LEU A 190 -11.61 17.06 -8.02
CA LEU A 190 -10.52 17.06 -8.99
C LEU A 190 -9.22 16.54 -8.40
N VAL A 191 -8.83 17.02 -7.21
CA VAL A 191 -7.61 16.56 -6.53
C VAL A 191 -7.73 15.09 -6.11
N THR A 192 -8.92 14.65 -5.70
CA THR A 192 -9.20 13.24 -5.40
C THR A 192 -9.05 12.38 -6.64
N LEU A 193 -9.61 12.80 -7.78
CA LEU A 193 -9.48 12.08 -9.05
C LEU A 193 -8.01 11.95 -9.48
N ILE A 194 -7.19 12.96 -9.25
CA ILE A 194 -5.73 12.88 -9.51
C ILE A 194 -5.08 11.80 -8.63
N HIS A 195 -5.36 11.78 -7.33
CA HIS A 195 -4.84 10.74 -6.43
C HIS A 195 -5.30 9.34 -6.84
N TYR A 196 -6.56 9.20 -7.25
CA TYR A 196 -7.11 7.95 -7.75
C TYR A 196 -6.45 7.51 -9.06
N ALA A 197 -6.21 8.43 -9.99
CA ALA A 197 -5.49 8.14 -11.23
C ALA A 197 -4.07 7.65 -10.93
N VAL A 198 -3.36 8.31 -10.02
CA VAL A 198 -2.02 7.89 -9.56
C VAL A 198 -2.08 6.49 -8.94
N TYR A 199 -3.05 6.25 -8.05
CA TYR A 199 -3.27 4.95 -7.44
C TYR A 199 -3.52 3.86 -8.48
N TYR A 200 -4.43 4.10 -9.41
CA TYR A 200 -4.80 3.16 -10.46
C TYR A 200 -3.63 2.83 -11.39
N VAL A 201 -2.88 3.86 -11.83
CA VAL A 201 -1.68 3.66 -12.66
C VAL A 201 -0.64 2.84 -11.90
N ARG A 202 -0.36 3.17 -10.64
CA ARG A 202 0.64 2.45 -9.83
C ARG A 202 0.25 0.99 -9.63
N CYS A 203 -1.01 0.70 -9.26
CA CYS A 203 -1.50 -0.67 -9.12
C CYS A 203 -1.45 -1.47 -10.43
N ASN A 204 -1.73 -0.83 -11.59
CA ASN A 204 -1.65 -1.51 -12.88
C ASN A 204 -0.22 -1.74 -13.37
N VAL A 205 0.72 -0.84 -13.08
CA VAL A 205 2.15 -1.06 -13.37
C VAL A 205 2.67 -2.26 -12.59
N THR A 206 2.26 -2.45 -11.34
CA THR A 206 2.59 -3.66 -10.57
C THR A 206 1.92 -4.91 -11.11
N ARG A 207 0.69 -4.81 -11.65
CA ARG A 207 -0.03 -5.92 -12.30
C ARG A 207 0.71 -6.45 -13.54
N ARG A 208 1.36 -5.58 -14.32
CA ARG A 208 2.05 -5.94 -15.57
C ARG A 208 3.44 -6.57 -15.39
N ARG A 209 4.00 -6.58 -14.18
CA ARG A 209 5.20 -7.39 -13.88
C ARG A 209 4.79 -8.86 -13.89
N ARG A 210 4.76 -9.47 -15.09
CA ARG A 210 4.50 -10.90 -15.30
C ARG A 210 5.34 -11.70 -14.30
N LEU A 211 4.69 -12.65 -13.63
CA LEU A 211 5.41 -13.75 -12.99
C LEU A 211 6.28 -14.42 -14.07
N PRO A 212 7.51 -14.87 -13.75
CA PRO A 212 8.29 -15.65 -14.69
C PRO A 212 7.44 -16.82 -15.20
N HIS A 213 7.56 -17.10 -16.50
CA HIS A 213 6.84 -18.16 -17.19
C HIS A 213 6.93 -19.44 -16.35
N ASN A 214 5.79 -19.99 -15.93
CA ASN A 214 5.69 -21.17 -15.08
C ASN A 214 6.35 -22.36 -15.81
N PRO A 215 7.56 -22.78 -15.45
CA PRO A 215 8.27 -23.84 -16.17
C PRO A 215 7.75 -25.23 -15.83
N TYR A 216 6.79 -25.34 -14.90
CA TYR A 216 6.30 -26.61 -14.35
C TYR A 216 4.93 -27.04 -14.89
N GLU A 217 4.37 -26.34 -15.88
CA GLU A 217 3.07 -26.66 -16.51
C GLU A 217 1.98 -27.03 -15.49
N PHE A 218 1.95 -26.38 -14.31
CA PHE A 218 0.81 -26.55 -13.41
C PHE A 218 -0.44 -26.13 -14.19
N PRO A 219 -1.44 -27.01 -14.32
CA PRO A 219 -2.68 -26.62 -14.95
C PRO A 219 -3.17 -25.40 -14.17
N ASN A 220 -3.40 -24.31 -14.88
CA ASN A 220 -4.24 -23.24 -14.35
C ASN A 220 -5.59 -23.91 -14.08
N LEU A 221 -5.77 -24.47 -12.88
CA LEU A 221 -7.05 -25.00 -12.43
C LEU A 221 -7.93 -23.78 -12.14
N GLU A 222 -8.38 -23.15 -13.21
CA GLU A 222 -9.65 -22.48 -13.24
C GLU A 222 -10.72 -23.58 -13.29
N THR A 223 -11.40 -23.77 -12.16
CA THR A 223 -12.77 -24.31 -12.13
C THR A 223 -13.64 -23.30 -11.44
#